data_AF-A0A1M3NC07-F1
#
_entry.id   AF-A0A1M3NC07-F1
#
_cell.length_a   1.000
_cell.length_b   1.000
_cell.length_c   1.000
_cell.angle_alpha   90.00
_cell.angle_beta   90.00
_cell.angle_gamma   90.00
#
_symmetry.space_group_name_H-M   'P 1'
#
loop_
_entity.id
_entity.type
_entity.pdbx_description
1 polymer ?
#
loop_
_entity_poly.entity_id
_entity_poly.type
_entity_poly.pdbx_seq_one_letter_code
_entity_poly.pdbx_strand_id
1 'polypeptide(L)'
;MRSTIIGTVLALATVFVAAPAMAGEKHEKASFPMPAAAFKERVDARQAKARERMEKRASTLNAEQAKELRAKFDAGIAKINAEVSKATADGTVTKEEAQAVRQVSKEVRGHHGKHARHGKHGGKRGGDAPKK
;
A
#
# COMPACT_ATOMS: atom_id res chain seq x y z
N MET A 1 15.76 48.08 37.50
CA MET A 1 16.60 46.88 37.37
C MET A 1 15.87 45.91 36.44
N ARG A 2 16.54 45.44 35.39
CA ARG A 2 16.05 44.39 34.47
C ARG A 2 16.35 43.01 35.09
N SER A 3 15.63 41.98 34.64
CA SER A 3 15.70 40.54 35.03
C SER A 3 14.52 40.16 35.94
N THR A 4 13.72 39.13 35.67
CA THR A 4 14.08 37.76 35.29
C THR A 4 12.97 37.08 34.46
N ILE A 5 13.34 36.51 33.30
CA ILE A 5 12.56 35.50 32.57
C ILE A 5 13.18 34.13 32.92
N ILE A 6 12.46 33.28 33.65
CA ILE A 6 12.64 31.81 33.76
C ILE A 6 11.26 31.32 34.26
N GLY A 7 10.44 30.49 33.60
CA GLY A 7 10.71 29.36 32.74
C GLY A 7 10.35 28.09 33.51
N THR A 8 9.17 27.48 33.26
CA THR A 8 8.87 26.07 33.58
C THR A 8 7.51 25.66 33.00
N VAL A 9 7.51 24.79 31.98
CA VAL A 9 7.14 23.35 32.03
C VAL A 9 5.63 23.10 31.97
N LEU A 10 5.16 22.54 30.85
CA LEU A 10 4.51 21.22 30.85
C LEU A 10 4.40 20.70 29.41
N ALA A 11 5.32 19.81 29.03
CA ALA A 11 5.20 19.05 27.80
C ALA A 11 4.06 18.03 27.95
N LEU A 12 2.93 18.24 27.26
CA LEU A 12 1.94 17.18 27.02
C LEU A 12 2.44 16.31 25.86
N ALA A 13 3.28 15.33 26.18
CA ALA A 13 3.55 14.21 25.29
C ALA A 13 2.48 13.13 25.55
N THR A 14 1.37 13.17 24.82
CA THR A 14 0.45 12.04 24.71
C THR A 14 1.10 10.97 23.84
N VAL A 15 1.85 10.07 24.48
CA VAL A 15 2.35 8.85 23.84
C VAL A 15 1.16 7.92 23.60
N PHE A 16 0.54 8.02 22.42
CA PHE A 16 -0.32 6.96 21.90
C PHE A 16 0.57 5.76 21.52
N VAL A 17 0.79 4.86 22.48
CA VAL A 17 1.29 3.51 22.18
C VAL A 17 0.12 2.74 21.55
N ALA A 18 0.03 2.77 20.23
CA ALA A 18 -0.79 1.83 19.49
C ALA A 18 0.05 0.57 19.24
N ALA A 19 -0.25 -0.52 19.96
CA ALA A 19 0.28 -1.85 19.70
C ALA A 19 -0.13 -2.32 18.28
N PRO A 20 0.69 -3.16 17.61
CA PRO A 20 0.42 -3.58 16.24
C PRO A 20 -0.70 -4.63 16.24
N ALA A 21 -1.89 -4.25 15.80
CA ALA A 21 -2.94 -5.21 15.46
C ALA A 21 -2.59 -5.89 14.12
N MET A 22 -1.66 -6.85 14.16
CA MET A 22 -1.44 -7.83 13.10
C MET A 22 -2.58 -8.83 13.13
N ALA A 23 -3.70 -8.52 12.46
CA ALA A 23 -4.81 -9.44 12.31
C ALA A 23 -5.18 -9.62 10.83
N GLY A 24 -4.85 -10.81 10.31
CA GLY A 24 -5.78 -11.65 9.55
C GLY A 24 -6.27 -11.16 8.19
N GLU A 25 -5.94 -11.93 7.16
CA GLU A 25 -6.49 -11.91 5.80
C GLU A 25 -8.02 -11.86 5.74
N LYS A 26 -8.58 -10.64 5.66
CA LYS A 26 -9.75 -10.34 4.84
C LYS A 26 -9.47 -9.02 4.15
N HIS A 27 -9.96 -8.85 2.93
CA HIS A 27 -9.98 -7.56 2.25
C HIS A 27 -10.91 -6.59 3.01
N GLU A 28 -10.56 -6.17 4.22
CA GLU A 28 -11.23 -5.07 4.87
C GLU A 28 -11.06 -3.84 3.99
N LYS A 29 -12.19 -3.33 3.52
CA LYS A 29 -12.23 -2.05 2.83
C LYS A 29 -11.57 -1.06 3.76
N ALA A 30 -10.52 -0.39 3.27
CA ALA A 30 -9.85 0.66 4.03
C ALA A 30 -10.92 1.63 4.57
N SER A 31 -11.07 1.67 5.89
CA SER A 31 -11.91 2.65 6.55
C SER A 31 -11.17 3.98 6.50
N PHE A 32 -11.81 5.00 5.93
CA PHE A 32 -11.26 6.34 5.83
C PHE A 32 -12.14 7.28 6.65
N PRO A 33 -11.58 8.31 7.29
CA PRO A 33 -10.16 8.68 7.32
C PRO A 33 -9.31 7.69 8.14
N MET A 34 -8.01 7.55 7.80
CA MET A 34 -7.09 6.69 8.56
C MET A 34 -5.80 7.43 8.93
N PRO A 35 -5.07 7.00 9.97
CA PRO A 35 -3.79 7.58 10.32
C PRO A 35 -2.77 7.45 9.18
N ALA A 36 -1.97 8.50 8.98
CA ALA A 36 -0.90 8.53 7.99
C ALA A 36 0.11 7.38 8.16
N ALA A 37 0.44 7.02 9.40
CA ALA A 37 1.34 5.90 9.70
C ALA A 37 0.78 4.56 9.18
N ALA A 38 -0.49 4.27 9.47
CA ALA A 38 -1.17 3.06 8.99
C ALA A 38 -1.27 3.04 7.45
N PHE A 39 -1.43 4.20 6.80
CA PHE A 39 -1.41 4.30 5.35
C PHE A 39 -0.01 4.04 4.77
N LYS A 40 1.05 4.61 5.36
CA LYS A 40 2.45 4.35 4.95
C LYS A 40 2.79 2.86 5.04
N GLU A 41 2.50 2.21 6.17
CA GLU A 41 2.71 0.77 6.32
C GLU A 41 2.02 -0.05 5.22
N ARG A 42 0.79 0.32 4.85
CA ARG A 42 0.04 -0.34 3.77
C ARG A 42 0.68 -0.10 2.40
N VAL A 43 1.22 1.09 2.16
CA VAL A 43 1.94 1.41 0.92
C VAL A 43 3.25 0.64 0.86
N ASP A 44 4.03 0.63 1.94
CA ASP A 44 5.31 -0.08 2.02
C ASP A 44 5.13 -1.58 1.83
N ALA A 45 4.13 -2.18 2.47
CA ALA A 45 3.79 -3.59 2.28
C ALA A 45 3.40 -3.91 0.82
N ARG A 46 2.76 -2.96 0.11
CA ARG A 46 2.44 -3.11 -1.32
C ARG A 46 3.68 -2.95 -2.18
N GLN A 47 4.55 -2.00 -1.87
CA GLN A 47 5.80 -1.78 -2.59
C GLN A 47 6.75 -2.97 -2.44
N ALA A 48 6.87 -3.55 -1.25
CA ALA A 48 7.66 -4.76 -0.99
C ALA A 48 7.16 -5.93 -1.87
N LYS A 49 5.86 -6.23 -1.82
CA LYS A 49 5.25 -7.26 -2.69
C LYS A 49 5.41 -6.95 -4.17
N ALA A 50 5.39 -5.68 -4.56
CA ALA A 50 5.59 -5.28 -5.95
C ALA A 50 7.06 -5.50 -6.38
N ARG A 51 8.03 -5.19 -5.51
CA ARG A 51 9.46 -5.45 -5.74
C ARG A 51 9.74 -6.95 -5.85
N GLU A 52 9.15 -7.79 -5.01
CA GLU A 52 9.28 -9.24 -5.14
C GLU A 52 8.76 -9.75 -6.51
N ARG A 53 7.60 -9.26 -6.95
CA ARG A 53 7.03 -9.63 -8.26
C ARG A 53 7.87 -9.10 -9.43
N MET A 54 8.43 -7.91 -9.25
CA MET A 54 9.34 -7.27 -10.19
C MET A 54 10.60 -8.11 -10.36
N GLU A 55 11.24 -8.51 -9.27
CA GLU A 55 12.44 -9.37 -9.30
C GLU A 55 12.15 -10.76 -9.88
N LYS A 56 11.00 -11.37 -9.54
CA LYS A 56 10.53 -12.62 -10.18
C LYS A 56 10.34 -12.48 -11.69
N ARG A 57 10.00 -11.29 -12.18
CA ARG A 57 9.88 -11.03 -13.61
C ARG A 57 11.24 -10.71 -14.23
N ALA A 58 12.09 -9.96 -13.53
CA ALA A 58 13.45 -9.67 -13.93
C ALA A 58 14.28 -10.95 -14.12
N SER A 59 14.07 -12.00 -13.29
CA SER A 59 14.75 -13.29 -13.44
C SER A 59 14.38 -14.07 -14.71
N THR A 60 13.28 -13.70 -15.37
CA THR A 60 12.83 -14.31 -16.64
C THR A 60 13.25 -13.50 -17.87
N LEU A 61 13.88 -12.35 -17.67
CA LEU A 61 14.27 -11.41 -18.71
C LEU A 61 15.79 -11.39 -18.89
N ASN A 62 16.25 -10.85 -20.02
CA ASN A 62 17.67 -10.61 -20.22
C ASN A 62 18.16 -9.47 -19.29
N ALA A 63 19.48 -9.35 -19.11
CA ALA A 63 20.06 -8.40 -18.17
C ALA A 63 19.70 -6.93 -18.49
N GLU A 64 19.57 -6.57 -19.75
CA GLU A 64 19.21 -5.22 -20.19
C GLU A 64 17.73 -4.89 -19.90
N GLN A 65 16.83 -5.80 -20.24
CA GLN A 65 15.40 -5.70 -19.94
C GLN A 65 15.15 -5.71 -18.43
N ALA A 66 15.91 -6.50 -17.66
CA ALA A 66 15.83 -6.50 -16.21
C ALA A 66 16.27 -5.16 -15.61
N LYS A 67 17.33 -4.54 -16.14
CA LYS A 67 17.76 -3.19 -15.74
C LYS A 67 16.71 -2.14 -16.09
N GLU A 68 16.16 -2.19 -17.29
CA GLU A 68 15.10 -1.26 -17.73
C GLU A 68 13.83 -1.42 -16.87
N LEU A 69 13.47 -2.66 -16.53
CA LEU A 69 12.32 -2.96 -15.69
C LEU A 69 12.51 -2.43 -14.26
N ARG A 70 13.70 -2.61 -13.67
CA ARG A 70 14.06 -2.02 -12.37
C ARG A 70 14.02 -0.49 -12.41
N ALA A 71 14.60 0.12 -13.44
CA ALA A 71 14.59 1.58 -13.61
C ALA A 71 13.17 2.15 -13.72
N LYS A 72 12.29 1.51 -14.51
CA LYS A 72 10.86 1.88 -14.62
C LYS A 72 10.13 1.71 -13.29
N PHE A 73 10.45 0.65 -12.55
CA PHE A 73 9.87 0.40 -11.24
C PHE A 73 10.26 1.49 -10.22
N ASP A 74 11.55 1.84 -10.15
CA ASP A 74 12.05 2.87 -9.22
C ASP A 74 11.48 4.25 -9.56
N ALA A 75 11.43 4.62 -10.84
CA ALA A 75 10.77 5.85 -11.29
C ALA A 75 9.28 5.87 -10.92
N GLY A 76 8.61 4.72 -10.97
CA GLY A 76 7.23 4.53 -10.54
C GLY A 76 7.04 4.72 -9.04
N ILE A 77 7.90 4.11 -8.22
CA ILE A 77 7.87 4.26 -6.76
C ILE A 77 8.13 5.71 -6.35
N ALA A 78 9.06 6.41 -7.00
CA ALA A 78 9.32 7.81 -6.70
C ALA A 78 8.05 8.68 -6.84
N LYS A 79 7.25 8.46 -7.89
CA LYS A 79 5.97 9.17 -8.09
C LYS A 79 4.94 8.83 -7.01
N ILE A 80 4.83 7.55 -6.64
CA ILE A 80 3.93 7.10 -5.57
C ILE A 80 4.34 7.71 -4.23
N ASN A 81 5.63 7.70 -3.89
CA ASN A 81 6.15 8.24 -2.64
C ASN A 81 5.94 9.75 -2.53
N ALA A 82 6.09 10.49 -3.64
CA ALA A 82 5.78 11.92 -3.67
C ALA A 82 4.32 12.18 -3.30
N GLU A 83 3.39 11.40 -3.85
CA GLU A 83 1.95 11.57 -3.58
C GLU A 83 1.56 11.12 -2.16
N VAL A 84 2.16 10.03 -1.67
CA VAL A 84 2.00 9.58 -0.28
C VAL A 84 2.52 10.63 0.70
N SER A 85 3.62 11.30 0.38
CA SER A 85 4.16 12.37 1.22
C SER A 85 3.19 13.55 1.33
N LYS A 86 2.51 13.92 0.23
CA LYS A 86 1.45 14.94 0.26
C LYS A 86 0.26 14.48 1.10
N ALA A 87 -0.25 13.27 0.84
CA ALA A 87 -1.40 12.70 1.52
C ALA A 87 -1.17 12.49 3.03
N THR A 88 0.09 12.39 3.47
CA THR A 88 0.43 12.15 4.87
C THR A 88 0.88 13.39 5.63
N ALA A 89 0.94 14.55 4.96
CA ALA A 89 1.35 15.81 5.56
C ALA A 89 0.44 16.23 6.72
N ASP A 90 -0.86 15.98 6.58
CA ASP A 90 -1.89 16.36 7.56
C ASP A 90 -2.09 15.33 8.67
N GLY A 91 -1.28 14.25 8.69
CA GLY A 91 -1.34 13.19 9.72
C GLY A 91 -2.52 12.22 9.58
N THR A 92 -3.52 12.55 8.76
CA THR A 92 -4.65 11.68 8.39
C THR A 92 -4.79 11.61 6.87
N VAL A 93 -5.02 10.41 6.35
CA VAL A 93 -5.26 10.17 4.92
C VAL A 93 -6.75 9.95 4.72
N THR A 94 -7.34 10.77 3.86
CA THR A 94 -8.73 10.65 3.43
C THR A 94 -8.89 9.67 2.27
N LYS A 95 -10.15 9.37 1.93
CA LYS A 95 -10.46 8.47 0.82
C LYS A 95 -10.04 9.07 -0.52
N GLU A 96 -10.19 10.38 -0.72
CA GLU A 96 -9.78 11.04 -1.97
C GLU A 96 -8.26 10.99 -2.16
N GLU A 97 -7.49 11.29 -1.12
CA GLU A 97 -6.02 11.28 -1.18
C GLU A 97 -5.49 9.85 -1.40
N ALA A 98 -6.06 8.87 -0.72
CA ALA A 98 -5.72 7.47 -0.97
C ALA A 98 -6.10 7.02 -2.39
N GLN A 99 -7.17 7.58 -2.97
CA GLN A 99 -7.53 7.32 -4.36
C GLN A 99 -6.56 7.96 -5.34
N ALA A 100 -6.08 9.18 -5.08
CA ALA A 100 -5.06 9.85 -5.88
C ALA A 100 -3.76 9.02 -5.94
N VAL A 101 -3.25 8.58 -4.77
CA VAL A 101 -2.09 7.68 -4.68
C VAL A 101 -2.33 6.38 -5.47
N ARG A 102 -3.54 5.81 -5.35
CA ARG A 102 -3.90 4.59 -6.06
C ARG A 102 -4.01 4.80 -7.57
N GLN A 103 -4.44 5.97 -8.03
CA GLN A 103 -4.55 6.30 -9.44
C GLN A 103 -3.16 6.44 -10.07
N VAL A 104 -2.25 7.19 -9.43
CA VAL A 104 -0.83 7.27 -9.84
C VAL A 104 -0.21 5.87 -9.92
N SER A 105 -0.49 5.02 -8.93
CA SER A 105 -0.01 3.63 -8.91
C SER A 105 -0.53 2.80 -10.10
N LYS A 106 -1.76 3.05 -10.56
CA LYS A 106 -2.34 2.35 -11.74
C LYS A 106 -1.74 2.85 -13.04
N GLU A 107 -1.55 4.15 -13.18
CA GLU A 107 -0.95 4.78 -14.36
C GLU A 107 0.48 4.28 -14.56
N VAL A 108 1.28 4.25 -13.48
CA VAL A 108 2.64 3.72 -13.48
C VAL A 108 2.71 2.25 -13.89
N ARG A 109 1.74 1.43 -13.44
CA ARG A 109 1.76 -0.01 -13.70
C ARG A 109 1.26 -0.39 -15.11
N GLY A 110 0.61 0.53 -15.80
CA GLY A 110 -0.07 0.27 -17.07
C GLY A 110 -1.35 -0.56 -16.88
N HIS A 111 -2.37 -0.27 -17.69
CA HIS A 111 -3.63 -1.01 -17.69
C HIS A 111 -3.45 -2.42 -18.29
N HIS A 112 -2.99 -3.38 -17.49
CA HIS A 112 -3.15 -4.80 -17.82
C HIS A 112 -4.44 -5.35 -17.20
N GLY A 113 -5.43 -5.63 -18.05
CA GLY A 113 -6.48 -6.60 -17.74
C GLY A 113 -7.92 -6.07 -17.77
N LYS A 114 -8.40 -5.66 -18.95
CA LYS A 114 -9.84 -5.74 -19.30
C LYS A 114 -10.19 -7.10 -19.91
N HIS A 115 -9.50 -8.20 -19.56
CA HIS A 115 -9.86 -9.54 -20.05
C HIS A 115 -9.61 -10.61 -18.99
N ALA A 116 -10.58 -10.80 -18.10
CA ALA A 116 -10.81 -12.04 -17.35
C ALA A 116 -12.20 -12.01 -16.71
N ARG A 117 -13.23 -11.81 -17.53
CA ARG A 117 -14.61 -12.13 -17.16
C ARG A 117 -15.25 -12.93 -18.29
N HIS A 118 -14.75 -14.14 -18.49
CA HIS A 118 -15.57 -15.21 -19.05
C HIS A 118 -15.36 -16.47 -18.22
N GLY A 119 -16.47 -17.16 -17.96
CA GLY A 119 -16.76 -17.78 -16.68
C GLY A 119 -16.00 -19.07 -16.39
N LYS A 120 -15.74 -19.30 -15.09
CA LYS A 120 -15.96 -20.61 -14.46
C LYS A 120 -16.10 -20.46 -12.94
N HIS A 121 -17.21 -19.90 -12.49
CA HIS A 121 -17.72 -20.17 -11.15
C HIS A 121 -18.67 -21.38 -11.23
N GLY A 122 -18.51 -22.32 -10.30
CA GLY A 122 -19.65 -23.09 -9.78
C GLY A 122 -19.87 -24.49 -10.34
N GLY A 123 -18.97 -25.44 -10.06
CA GLY A 123 -19.26 -26.87 -10.08
C GLY A 123 -19.03 -27.45 -8.70
N LYS A 124 -20.09 -27.46 -7.89
CA LYS A 124 -20.14 -27.83 -6.47
C LYS A 124 -19.81 -29.33 -6.31
N ARG A 125 -18.96 -29.65 -5.34
CA ARG A 125 -18.84 -30.99 -4.74
C ARG A 125 -20.18 -31.37 -4.12
N GLY A 126 -20.66 -32.56 -4.46
CA GLY A 126 -21.84 -33.24 -3.91
C GLY A 126 -22.18 -34.29 -4.95
N GLY A 127 -21.87 -35.58 -4.78
CA GLY A 127 -22.05 -36.38 -3.59
C GLY A 127 -23.04 -37.46 -4.00
N ASP A 128 -22.59 -38.42 -4.80
CA ASP A 128 -23.34 -39.66 -5.04
C ASP A 128 -22.37 -40.83 -4.94
N ALA A 129 -22.63 -41.64 -3.92
CA ALA A 129 -21.97 -42.90 -3.63
C ALA A 129 -22.34 -43.95 -4.69
N PRO A 130 -21.53 -44.99 -4.90
CA PRO A 130 -21.92 -46.10 -5.75
C PRO A 130 -23.05 -46.89 -5.07
N LYS A 131 -24.17 -47.08 -5.77
CA LYS A 131 -25.18 -48.07 -5.40
C LYS A 131 -25.35 -49.08 -6.54
N LYS A 132 -24.82 -50.28 -6.24
CA LYS A 132 -25.06 -51.62 -6.78
C LYS A 132 -24.73 -51.86 -8.25
#